data_AF-A0A9W7Y3K8-F1
#
_entry.id   AF-A0A9W7Y3K8-F1
#
_cell.length_a   1.000
_cell.length_b   1.000
_cell.length_c   1.000
_cell.angle_alpha   90.00
_cell.angle_beta   90.00
_cell.angle_gamma   90.00
#
_symmetry.space_group_name_H-M   'P 1'
#
loop_
_entity.id
_entity.type
_entity.pdbx_description
1 polymer ?
#
loop_
_entity_poly.entity_id
_entity_poly.type
_entity_poly.pdbx_seq_one_letter_code
_entity_poly.pdbx_strand_id
1 'polypeptide(L)'
;MSNDDPLAQVLDIEEEFEDAGYLLGMEDGKAIGAVEGREMGCDSGFDIGKDLGFYQGWVQQWLAAADAHPEVVPARVQKKLVEIKALLDDAPTTNIEGAHFADRIKKMQQKFKVVAAMLGVNITADLGASNTMGSTAARIIGSNVTKLADFDNDVRIWVHEEMVDGRKLTDIINTEHENVKYLPGHKLPKNVVAVADAAEAVRDATHIVVVIPHQFIQHLLDTVHGHTAPNARAISLIKGIAISSQGMTTMTQIIHRTLAIPVASLSGANIANEIAEERYCETTIGCADPDEAIVWRSLFNTPYFRVNCISDVIGVEFCGALKNVVAVGAGFIDGLGLGNNTKAAVIRIGFLEMRRLAMHISGARIQDSTFMESCGIADVITTCYGGRNRRLAEEFVRTGKPMHELERDLLNGQKLQGYLTAGEVHAYIDGCGVTDHFPLFTNIYRICYEGAPPASIFEGLNVDFSRDRLQ
;
A
#
# COMPACT_ATOMS: atom_id res chain seq x y z
N MET A 1 -24.53 63.84 -23.24
CA MET A 1 -24.85 62.96 -22.10
C MET A 1 -23.64 62.06 -21.93
N SER A 2 -22.74 62.43 -21.02
CA SER A 2 -21.49 61.71 -20.77
C SER A 2 -21.77 60.48 -19.91
N ASN A 3 -21.45 59.30 -20.46
CA ASN A 3 -21.44 58.03 -19.74
C ASN A 3 -20.15 57.98 -18.91
N ASP A 4 -20.17 58.59 -17.74
CA ASP A 4 -19.15 58.42 -16.69
C ASP A 4 -19.82 57.73 -15.48
N ASP A 5 -20.31 56.50 -15.67
CA ASP A 5 -20.67 55.63 -14.56
C ASP A 5 -19.47 54.71 -14.25
N PRO A 6 -18.77 54.93 -13.13
CA PRO A 6 -17.62 54.11 -12.73
C PRO A 6 -17.99 52.63 -12.54
N LEU A 7 -19.25 52.31 -12.25
CA LEU A 7 -19.71 50.93 -12.06
C LEU A 7 -19.81 50.18 -13.39
N ALA A 8 -20.24 50.86 -14.45
CA ALA A 8 -20.30 50.29 -15.80
C ALA A 8 -18.90 50.00 -16.35
N GLN A 9 -17.91 50.86 -16.07
CA GLN A 9 -16.52 50.61 -16.45
C GLN A 9 -15.90 49.42 -15.69
N VAL A 10 -16.28 49.18 -14.44
CA VAL A 10 -15.81 48.01 -13.67
C VAL A 10 -16.44 46.71 -14.18
N LEU A 11 -17.72 46.74 -14.54
CA LEU A 11 -18.42 45.57 -15.09
C LEU A 11 -17.92 45.19 -16.49
N ASP A 12 -17.65 46.17 -17.35
CA ASP A 12 -17.04 45.93 -18.68
C ASP A 12 -15.62 45.35 -18.54
N ILE A 13 -14.88 45.77 -17.50
CA ILE A 13 -13.56 45.21 -17.17
C ILE A 13 -13.68 43.76 -16.67
N GLU A 14 -14.67 43.45 -15.83
CA GLU A 14 -14.91 42.08 -15.36
C GLU A 14 -15.30 41.13 -16.50
N GLU A 15 -16.19 41.53 -17.42
CA GLU A 15 -16.54 40.74 -18.61
C GLU A 15 -15.34 40.54 -19.55
N GLU A 16 -14.52 41.58 -19.81
CA GLU A 16 -13.29 41.43 -20.61
C GLU A 16 -12.27 40.48 -19.96
N PHE A 17 -12.12 40.50 -18.64
CA PHE A 17 -11.22 39.59 -17.93
C PHE A 17 -11.76 38.16 -17.83
N GLU A 18 -13.09 37.98 -17.78
CA GLU A 18 -13.73 36.67 -17.78
C GLU A 18 -13.63 36.00 -19.16
N ASP A 19 -13.87 36.74 -20.25
CA ASP A 19 -13.72 36.24 -21.62
C ASP A 19 -12.24 35.98 -21.98
N ALA A 20 -11.33 36.87 -21.57
CA ALA A 20 -9.89 36.65 -21.74
C ALA A 20 -9.41 35.44 -20.93
N GLY A 21 -9.89 35.28 -19.70
CA GLY A 21 -9.60 34.13 -18.84
C GLY A 21 -10.15 32.83 -19.39
N TYR A 22 -11.35 32.84 -19.98
CA TYR A 22 -11.96 31.69 -20.63
C TYR A 22 -11.19 31.26 -21.89
N LEU A 23 -10.80 32.23 -22.73
CA LEU A 23 -10.02 31.97 -23.94
C LEU A 23 -8.60 31.48 -23.61
N LEU A 24 -7.92 32.10 -22.65
CA LEU A 24 -6.63 31.63 -22.13
C LEU A 24 -6.75 30.23 -21.53
N GLY A 25 -7.79 29.97 -20.73
CA GLY A 25 -8.05 28.65 -20.15
C GLY A 25 -8.38 27.59 -21.20
N MET A 26 -9.04 27.94 -22.29
CA MET A 26 -9.29 27.05 -23.43
C MET A 26 -8.03 26.77 -24.26
N GLU A 27 -7.18 27.78 -24.50
CA GLU A 27 -5.90 27.59 -25.19
C GLU A 27 -4.92 26.77 -24.34
N ASP A 28 -4.80 27.06 -23.05
CA ASP A 28 -4.03 26.25 -22.10
C ASP A 28 -4.62 24.84 -22.00
N GLY A 29 -5.94 24.68 -21.91
CA GLY A 29 -6.59 23.37 -21.90
C GLY A 29 -6.36 22.56 -23.18
N LYS A 30 -6.30 23.20 -24.36
CA LYS A 30 -5.94 22.55 -25.62
C LYS A 30 -4.45 22.20 -25.69
N ALA A 31 -3.58 23.08 -25.18
CA ALA A 31 -2.14 22.84 -25.14
C ALA A 31 -1.81 21.69 -24.17
N ILE A 32 -2.39 21.72 -22.97
CA ILE A 32 -2.33 20.66 -21.97
C ILE A 32 -2.93 19.38 -22.55
N GLY A 33 -4.14 19.40 -23.12
CA GLY A 33 -4.75 18.21 -23.72
C GLY A 33 -3.95 17.62 -24.91
N ALA A 34 -3.21 18.44 -25.66
CA ALA A 34 -2.32 18.00 -26.73
C ALA A 34 -0.93 17.54 -26.23
N VAL A 35 -0.49 18.02 -25.07
CA VAL A 35 0.69 17.52 -24.35
C VAL A 35 0.34 16.21 -23.67
N GLU A 36 -0.72 16.18 -22.86
CA GLU A 36 -1.29 14.99 -22.23
C GLU A 36 -1.68 13.93 -23.26
N GLY A 37 -2.26 14.30 -24.42
CA GLY A 37 -2.56 13.35 -25.48
C GLY A 37 -1.30 12.77 -26.14
N ARG A 38 -0.22 13.55 -26.22
CA ARG A 38 1.10 13.07 -26.68
C ARG A 38 1.80 12.26 -25.60
N GLU A 39 1.70 12.66 -24.34
CA GLU A 39 2.22 11.93 -23.18
C GLU A 39 1.47 10.62 -23.00
N MET A 40 0.14 10.57 -23.12
CA MET A 40 -0.65 9.34 -23.16
C MET A 40 -0.31 8.45 -24.38
N GLY A 41 -0.02 9.06 -25.53
CA GLY A 41 0.52 8.34 -26.70
C GLY A 41 1.93 7.79 -26.46
N CYS A 42 2.76 8.53 -25.74
CA CYS A 42 4.08 8.11 -25.28
C CYS A 42 4.00 7.08 -24.15
N ASP A 43 3.01 7.14 -23.26
CA ASP A 43 2.76 6.24 -22.14
C ASP A 43 2.23 4.91 -22.65
N SER A 44 1.32 4.94 -23.64
CA SER A 44 0.91 3.72 -24.35
C SER A 44 2.06 3.13 -25.16
N GLY A 45 2.90 3.96 -25.80
CA GLY A 45 4.15 3.51 -26.44
C GLY A 45 5.20 2.99 -25.45
N PHE A 46 5.27 3.57 -24.25
CA PHE A 46 6.16 3.20 -23.15
C PHE A 46 5.71 1.90 -22.50
N ASP A 47 4.42 1.72 -22.26
CA ASP A 47 3.84 0.48 -21.76
C ASP A 47 3.99 -0.66 -22.78
N ILE A 48 3.77 -0.38 -24.08
CA ILE A 48 4.07 -1.34 -25.15
C ILE A 48 5.57 -1.65 -25.20
N GLY A 49 6.44 -0.66 -25.07
CA GLY A 49 7.89 -0.83 -25.06
C GLY A 49 8.39 -1.62 -23.84
N LYS A 50 7.79 -1.40 -22.67
CA LYS A 50 8.03 -2.12 -21.42
C LYS A 50 7.58 -3.57 -21.54
N ASP A 51 6.40 -3.82 -22.11
CA ASP A 51 5.89 -5.16 -22.38
C ASP A 51 6.82 -5.90 -23.37
N LEU A 52 7.19 -5.27 -24.48
CA LEU A 52 8.13 -5.86 -25.45
C LEU A 52 9.50 -6.14 -24.82
N GLY A 53 10.02 -5.20 -24.01
CA GLY A 53 11.29 -5.37 -23.28
C GLY A 53 11.25 -6.51 -22.28
N PHE A 54 10.13 -6.65 -21.55
CA PHE A 54 9.88 -7.77 -20.63
C PHE A 54 9.95 -9.12 -21.37
N TYR A 55 9.19 -9.29 -22.45
CA TYR A 55 9.19 -10.53 -23.22
C TYR A 55 10.55 -10.81 -23.87
N GLN A 56 11.26 -9.77 -24.34
CA GLN A 56 12.57 -9.89 -24.94
C GLN A 56 13.62 -10.38 -23.92
N GLY A 57 13.62 -9.82 -22.71
CA GLY A 57 14.51 -10.26 -21.64
C GLY A 57 14.29 -11.73 -21.26
N TRP A 58 13.03 -12.13 -21.06
CA TRP A 58 12.68 -13.50 -20.71
C TRP A 58 13.00 -14.51 -21.81
N VAL A 59 12.66 -14.20 -23.07
CA VAL A 59 12.96 -15.08 -24.20
C VAL A 59 14.47 -15.25 -24.39
N GLN A 60 15.26 -14.18 -24.21
CA GLN A 60 16.73 -14.28 -24.26
C GLN A 60 17.28 -15.19 -23.15
N GLN A 61 16.81 -15.03 -21.91
CA GLN A 61 17.24 -15.86 -20.79
C GLN A 61 16.82 -17.32 -20.97
N TRP A 62 15.59 -17.59 -21.42
CA TRP A 62 15.09 -18.94 -21.64
C TRP A 62 15.75 -19.63 -22.83
N LEU A 63 16.09 -18.91 -23.90
CA LEU A 63 16.88 -19.45 -25.00
C LEU A 63 18.32 -19.77 -24.54
N ALA A 64 18.95 -18.88 -23.78
CA ALA A 64 20.27 -19.15 -23.21
C ALA A 64 20.28 -20.37 -22.28
N ALA A 65 19.23 -20.52 -21.45
CA ALA A 65 19.04 -21.69 -20.59
C ALA A 65 18.78 -22.97 -21.41
N ALA A 66 18.01 -22.88 -22.50
CA ALA A 66 17.76 -24.00 -23.40
C ALA A 66 19.03 -24.47 -24.13
N ASP A 67 19.90 -23.53 -24.53
CA ASP A 67 21.17 -23.82 -25.17
C ASP A 67 22.19 -24.44 -24.19
N ALA A 68 22.20 -23.96 -22.93
CA ALA A 68 23.09 -24.46 -21.89
C ALA A 68 22.64 -25.82 -21.32
N HIS A 69 21.33 -26.07 -21.26
CA HIS A 69 20.72 -27.23 -20.61
C HIS A 69 19.58 -27.85 -21.45
N PRO A 70 19.88 -28.38 -22.65
CA PRO A 70 18.88 -28.95 -23.55
C PRO A 70 18.13 -30.16 -22.99
N GLU A 71 18.70 -30.82 -21.98
CA GLU A 71 18.10 -31.94 -21.24
C GLU A 71 16.98 -31.51 -20.27
N VAL A 72 16.99 -30.24 -19.85
CA VAL A 72 16.02 -29.68 -18.88
C VAL A 72 14.89 -28.94 -19.58
N VAL A 73 15.16 -28.30 -20.72
CA VAL A 73 14.17 -27.55 -21.50
C VAL A 73 13.65 -28.39 -22.67
N PRO A 74 12.41 -28.90 -22.64
CA PRO A 74 11.90 -29.77 -23.69
C PRO A 74 11.95 -29.11 -25.08
N ALA A 75 12.29 -29.86 -26.13
CA ALA A 75 12.36 -29.34 -27.51
C ALA A 75 11.09 -28.61 -27.98
N ARG A 76 9.92 -28.97 -27.42
CA ARG A 76 8.64 -28.29 -27.67
C ARG A 76 8.60 -26.86 -27.09
N VAL A 77 9.24 -26.63 -25.96
CA VAL A 77 9.41 -25.31 -25.32
C VAL A 77 10.38 -24.47 -26.16
N GLN A 78 11.51 -25.04 -26.57
CA GLN A 78 12.49 -24.36 -27.44
C GLN A 78 11.86 -23.85 -28.75
N LYS A 79 11.07 -24.70 -29.42
CA LYS A 79 10.34 -24.31 -30.63
C LYS A 79 9.40 -23.12 -30.40
N LYS A 80 8.71 -23.09 -29.26
CA LYS A 80 7.81 -21.97 -28.90
C LYS A 80 8.57 -20.70 -28.55
N LEU A 81 9.73 -20.80 -27.91
CA LEU A 81 10.60 -19.65 -27.63
C LEU A 81 11.06 -18.97 -28.93
N VAL A 82 11.44 -19.76 -29.94
CA VAL A 82 11.80 -19.26 -31.27
C VAL A 82 10.60 -18.55 -31.94
N GLU A 83 9.39 -19.08 -31.80
CA GLU A 83 8.18 -18.43 -32.32
C GLU A 83 7.87 -17.09 -31.63
N ILE A 84 8.11 -16.97 -30.32
CA ILE A 84 7.95 -15.71 -29.58
C ILE A 84 9.04 -14.72 -29.99
N LYS A 85 10.29 -15.18 -30.11
CA LYS A 85 11.41 -14.36 -30.58
C LYS A 85 11.13 -13.76 -31.96
N ALA A 86 10.58 -14.54 -32.89
CA ALA A 86 10.23 -14.05 -34.22
C ALA A 86 9.13 -12.96 -34.19
N LEU A 87 8.19 -13.04 -33.24
CA LEU A 87 7.18 -11.98 -33.05
C LEU A 87 7.78 -10.70 -32.46
N LEU A 88 8.80 -10.84 -31.59
CA LEU A 88 9.53 -9.72 -31.00
C LEU A 88 10.44 -9.02 -32.00
N ASP A 89 11.19 -9.78 -32.80
CA ASP A 89 12.10 -9.23 -33.82
C ASP A 89 11.34 -8.45 -34.92
N ASP A 90 10.06 -8.76 -35.14
CA ASP A 90 9.17 -8.12 -36.12
C ASP A 90 8.33 -6.98 -35.51
N ALA A 91 8.58 -6.59 -34.25
CA ALA A 91 7.86 -5.49 -33.61
C ALA A 91 8.38 -4.11 -34.09
N PRO A 92 7.51 -3.19 -34.54
CA PRO A 92 7.93 -1.89 -35.05
C PRO A 92 8.52 -1.01 -33.92
N THR A 93 9.56 -0.25 -34.25
CA THR A 93 10.29 0.60 -33.28
C THR A 93 9.79 2.04 -33.21
N THR A 94 8.75 2.42 -33.98
CA THR A 94 8.16 3.77 -33.96
C THR A 94 6.65 3.75 -34.26
N ASN A 95 5.93 4.57 -33.49
CA ASN A 95 4.50 4.93 -33.47
C ASN A 95 3.51 4.09 -34.31
N ILE A 96 2.58 3.42 -33.63
CA ILE A 96 1.71 2.40 -34.22
C ILE A 96 0.27 2.94 -34.36
N GLU A 97 -0.07 3.44 -35.54
CA GLU A 97 -1.47 3.54 -35.94
C GLU A 97 -1.95 2.20 -36.49
N GLY A 98 -2.87 1.52 -35.77
CA GLY A 98 -3.66 0.43 -36.33
C GLY A 98 -4.03 -0.71 -35.37
N ALA A 99 -5.28 -1.17 -35.46
CA ALA A 99 -5.86 -2.27 -34.69
C ALA A 99 -5.11 -3.62 -34.77
N HIS A 100 -4.17 -3.77 -35.72
CA HIS A 100 -3.43 -5.01 -35.93
C HIS A 100 -2.33 -5.30 -34.90
N PHE A 101 -1.84 -4.30 -34.17
CA PHE A 101 -0.76 -4.50 -33.20
C PHE A 101 -1.25 -5.05 -31.86
N ALA A 102 -2.42 -4.62 -31.40
CA ALA A 102 -3.06 -5.17 -30.20
C ALA A 102 -3.33 -6.68 -30.33
N ASP A 103 -3.73 -7.15 -31.52
CA ASP A 103 -3.92 -8.57 -31.80
C ASP A 103 -2.60 -9.35 -31.85
N ARG A 104 -1.48 -8.70 -32.20
CA ARG A 104 -0.14 -9.30 -32.17
C ARG A 104 0.38 -9.44 -30.75
N ILE A 105 0.25 -8.40 -29.91
CA ILE A 105 0.56 -8.46 -28.48
C ILE A 105 -0.23 -9.58 -27.79
N LYS A 106 -1.54 -9.70 -28.08
CA LYS A 106 -2.37 -10.81 -27.57
C LYS A 106 -1.86 -12.19 -27.99
N LYS A 107 -1.45 -12.38 -29.25
CA LYS A 107 -0.86 -13.64 -29.71
C LYS A 107 0.46 -13.97 -29.02
N MET A 108 1.29 -12.95 -28.79
CA MET A 108 2.56 -13.07 -28.07
C MET A 108 2.33 -13.46 -26.61
N GLN A 109 1.44 -12.75 -25.91
CA GLN A 109 0.99 -13.05 -24.54
C GLN A 109 0.47 -14.50 -24.42
N GLN A 110 -0.37 -14.96 -25.36
CA GLN A 110 -0.88 -16.33 -25.36
C GLN A 110 0.23 -17.38 -25.52
N LYS A 111 1.20 -17.13 -26.42
CA LYS A 111 2.33 -18.05 -26.61
C LYS A 111 3.27 -18.04 -25.40
N PHE A 112 3.51 -16.87 -24.81
CA PHE A 112 4.32 -16.69 -23.61
C PHE A 112 3.70 -17.40 -22.40
N LYS A 113 2.38 -17.23 -22.17
CA LYS A 113 1.62 -17.95 -21.13
C LYS A 113 1.80 -19.47 -21.22
N VAL A 114 1.76 -20.03 -22.43
CA VAL A 114 1.98 -21.47 -22.64
C VAL A 114 3.40 -21.89 -22.30
N VAL A 115 4.39 -21.03 -22.53
CA VAL A 115 5.80 -21.29 -22.20
C VAL A 115 6.03 -21.15 -20.69
N ALA A 116 5.52 -20.09 -20.04
CA ALA A 116 5.61 -19.87 -18.60
C ALA A 116 4.95 -21.01 -17.80
N ALA A 117 3.78 -21.47 -18.22
CA ALA A 117 3.11 -22.63 -17.63
C ALA A 117 3.90 -23.94 -17.83
N MET A 118 4.56 -24.11 -18.98
CA MET A 118 5.44 -25.26 -19.23
C MET A 118 6.73 -25.21 -18.39
N LEU A 119 7.10 -24.04 -17.87
CA LEU A 119 8.27 -23.80 -17.03
C LEU A 119 7.93 -23.72 -15.53
N GLY A 120 6.66 -23.85 -15.14
CA GLY A 120 6.24 -24.08 -13.75
C GLY A 120 6.09 -22.82 -12.87
N VAL A 121 5.71 -21.67 -13.43
CA VAL A 121 5.36 -20.45 -12.66
C VAL A 121 3.92 -20.57 -12.13
N ASN A 122 3.69 -20.76 -10.81
CA ASN A 122 2.35 -21.03 -10.20
C ASN A 122 2.08 -20.38 -8.80
N ILE A 123 0.79 -20.09 -8.52
CA ILE A 123 -0.01 -19.71 -7.33
C ILE A 123 0.39 -18.54 -6.38
N THR A 124 -0.59 -17.65 -6.15
CA THR A 124 -0.66 -16.63 -5.07
C THR A 124 -1.37 -17.17 -3.82
N ALA A 125 -0.78 -16.99 -2.63
CA ALA A 125 -1.39 -17.28 -1.32
C ALA A 125 -1.56 -16.01 -0.49
N ASP A 126 -2.67 -15.86 0.20
CA ASP A 126 -2.95 -14.77 1.13
C ASP A 126 -2.97 -15.30 2.58
N LEU A 127 -1.92 -14.96 3.32
CA LEU A 127 -1.77 -15.20 4.73
C LEU A 127 -2.49 -14.10 5.53
N GLY A 128 -3.82 -14.22 5.68
CA GLY A 128 -4.53 -13.35 6.61
C GLY A 128 -6.03 -13.09 6.41
N ALA A 129 -6.83 -14.03 5.91
CA ALA A 129 -8.27 -13.76 5.77
C ALA A 129 -9.07 -13.74 7.10
N SER A 130 -8.46 -14.06 8.24
CA SER A 130 -9.07 -13.86 9.58
C SER A 130 -9.14 -12.39 10.03
N ASN A 131 -9.15 -11.45 9.10
CA ASN A 131 -9.44 -10.05 9.34
C ASN A 131 -10.06 -9.40 8.08
N THR A 132 -10.63 -8.21 8.28
CA THR A 132 -11.33 -7.46 7.23
C THR A 132 -10.41 -7.11 6.06
N MET A 133 -9.17 -6.69 6.34
CA MET A 133 -8.24 -6.29 5.27
C MET A 133 -7.81 -7.47 4.40
N GLY A 134 -7.53 -8.63 5.00
CA GLY A 134 -7.19 -9.84 4.24
C GLY A 134 -8.35 -10.33 3.39
N SER A 135 -9.58 -10.31 3.90
CA SER A 135 -10.76 -10.66 3.08
C SER A 135 -10.96 -9.69 1.91
N THR A 136 -10.73 -8.39 2.13
CA THR A 136 -10.77 -7.37 1.08
C THR A 136 -9.66 -7.55 0.04
N ALA A 137 -8.43 -7.82 0.48
CA ALA A 137 -7.28 -8.10 -0.40
C ALA A 137 -7.53 -9.35 -1.25
N ALA A 138 -7.97 -10.45 -0.64
CA ALA A 138 -8.36 -11.68 -1.32
C ALA A 138 -9.45 -11.44 -2.38
N ARG A 139 -10.43 -10.56 -2.11
CA ARG A 139 -11.46 -10.20 -3.09
C ARG A 139 -10.89 -9.47 -4.30
N ILE A 140 -9.99 -8.51 -4.09
CA ILE A 140 -9.32 -7.78 -5.17
C ILE A 140 -8.48 -8.76 -6.00
N ILE A 141 -7.60 -9.51 -5.33
CA ILE A 141 -6.67 -10.45 -5.98
C ILE A 141 -7.44 -11.52 -6.72
N GLY A 142 -8.41 -12.17 -6.07
CA GLY A 142 -9.28 -13.17 -6.68
C GLY A 142 -9.99 -12.66 -7.93
N SER A 143 -10.40 -11.38 -7.95
CA SER A 143 -11.00 -10.79 -9.15
C SER A 143 -9.98 -10.50 -10.25
N ASN A 144 -8.77 -10.08 -9.89
CA ASN A 144 -7.73 -9.69 -10.83
C ASN A 144 -7.04 -10.90 -11.46
N VAL A 145 -6.71 -11.95 -10.71
CA VAL A 145 -6.00 -13.13 -11.24
C VAL A 145 -6.75 -13.81 -12.38
N THR A 146 -8.09 -13.75 -12.39
CA THR A 146 -8.91 -14.29 -13.51
C THR A 146 -8.66 -13.60 -14.85
N LYS A 147 -8.08 -12.40 -14.83
CA LYS A 147 -7.74 -11.59 -16.02
C LYS A 147 -6.25 -11.65 -16.33
N LEU A 148 -5.42 -12.17 -15.43
CA LEU A 148 -3.98 -12.23 -15.59
C LEU A 148 -3.58 -13.57 -16.21
N ALA A 149 -2.77 -13.50 -17.26
CA ALA A 149 -2.35 -14.67 -18.00
C ALA A 149 -1.46 -15.59 -17.16
N ASP A 150 -0.58 -15.02 -16.35
CA ASP A 150 0.54 -15.70 -15.71
C ASP A 150 0.25 -16.11 -14.25
N PHE A 151 -1.01 -16.00 -13.82
CA PHE A 151 -1.46 -16.42 -12.51
C PHE A 151 -2.45 -17.58 -12.61
N ASP A 152 -2.34 -18.50 -11.65
CA ASP A 152 -3.40 -19.45 -11.40
C ASP A 152 -4.68 -18.73 -10.98
N ASN A 153 -5.82 -19.30 -11.37
CA ASN A 153 -7.10 -18.73 -10.97
C ASN A 153 -7.33 -18.89 -9.48
N ASP A 154 -6.86 -19.97 -8.86
CA ASP A 154 -7.15 -20.27 -7.46
C ASP A 154 -6.28 -19.43 -6.52
N VAL A 155 -6.94 -18.67 -5.63
CA VAL A 155 -6.30 -17.86 -4.59
C VAL A 155 -6.57 -18.52 -3.25
N ARG A 156 -5.53 -19.06 -2.62
CA ARG A 156 -5.65 -19.67 -1.29
C ARG A 156 -5.56 -18.59 -0.22
N ILE A 157 -6.52 -18.57 0.70
CA ILE A 157 -6.51 -17.69 1.88
C ILE A 157 -6.37 -18.54 3.14
N TRP A 158 -5.39 -18.22 3.98
CA TRP A 158 -5.30 -18.81 5.31
C TRP A 158 -6.33 -18.17 6.24
N VAL A 159 -7.11 -19.01 6.92
CA VAL A 159 -8.10 -18.62 7.91
C VAL A 159 -7.83 -19.39 9.19
N HIS A 160 -7.49 -18.67 10.26
CA HIS A 160 -7.51 -19.24 11.61
C HIS A 160 -8.89 -19.81 11.89
N GLU A 161 -8.96 -21.11 12.18
CA GLU A 161 -10.22 -21.83 12.24
C GLU A 161 -11.06 -21.38 13.44
N GLU A 162 -12.31 -21.02 13.17
CA GLU A 162 -13.26 -20.56 14.17
C GLU A 162 -14.63 -21.17 13.90
N MET A 163 -15.41 -21.35 14.96
CA MET A 163 -16.79 -21.83 14.85
C MET A 163 -17.75 -20.65 14.80
N VAL A 164 -18.52 -20.52 13.71
CA VAL A 164 -19.61 -19.55 13.56
C VAL A 164 -20.89 -20.33 13.35
N ASP A 165 -21.86 -20.15 14.26
CA ASP A 165 -23.15 -20.85 14.24
C ASP A 165 -23.03 -22.38 14.08
N GLY A 166 -22.02 -22.98 14.73
CA GLY A 166 -21.79 -24.43 14.71
C GLY A 166 -21.11 -24.97 13.45
N ARG A 167 -20.68 -24.10 12.52
CA ARG A 167 -19.91 -24.45 11.33
C ARG A 167 -18.51 -23.86 11.38
N LYS A 168 -17.56 -24.53 10.74
CA LYS A 168 -16.21 -23.99 10.53
C LYS A 168 -16.27 -22.76 9.62
N LEU A 169 -15.54 -21.71 9.97
CA LEU A 169 -15.49 -20.49 9.18
C LEU A 169 -14.91 -20.75 7.79
N THR A 170 -13.94 -21.66 7.67
CA THR A 170 -13.40 -22.11 6.38
C THR A 170 -14.48 -22.74 5.49
N ASP A 171 -15.31 -23.63 6.05
CA ASP A 171 -16.43 -24.26 5.33
C ASP A 171 -17.47 -23.21 4.90
N ILE A 172 -17.80 -22.25 5.76
CA ILE A 172 -18.70 -21.14 5.42
C ILE A 172 -18.13 -20.34 4.25
N ILE A 173 -16.87 -19.92 4.32
CA ILE A 173 -16.23 -19.14 3.25
C ILE A 173 -16.22 -19.93 1.93
N ASN A 174 -15.86 -21.21 1.96
CA ASN A 174 -15.78 -22.03 0.74
C ASN A 174 -17.15 -22.34 0.11
N THR A 175 -18.23 -22.38 0.91
CA THR A 175 -19.58 -22.72 0.41
C THR A 175 -20.41 -21.48 0.07
N GLU A 176 -20.28 -20.41 0.85
CA GLU A 176 -21.08 -19.19 0.72
C GLU A 176 -20.32 -18.04 0.06
N HIS A 177 -19.02 -18.23 -0.17
CA HIS A 177 -18.09 -17.23 -0.69
C HIS A 177 -18.20 -15.91 0.06
N GLU A 178 -18.23 -15.97 1.39
CA GLU A 178 -18.36 -14.81 2.25
C GLU A 178 -17.66 -15.06 3.58
N ASN A 179 -16.85 -14.10 4.01
CA ASN A 179 -16.32 -14.10 5.35
C ASN A 179 -17.32 -13.41 6.30
N VAL A 180 -18.33 -14.17 6.73
CA VAL A 180 -19.46 -13.67 7.53
C VAL A 180 -19.05 -12.99 8.84
N LYS A 181 -17.84 -13.28 9.34
CA LYS A 181 -17.32 -12.70 10.58
C LYS A 181 -16.55 -11.39 10.35
N TYR A 182 -15.67 -11.39 9.35
CA TYR A 182 -14.68 -10.31 9.18
C TYR A 182 -15.00 -9.35 8.03
N LEU A 183 -15.83 -9.76 7.06
CA LEU A 183 -16.27 -8.93 5.95
C LEU A 183 -17.74 -9.26 5.57
N PRO A 184 -18.70 -9.10 6.51
CA PRO A 184 -20.10 -9.46 6.29
C PRO A 184 -20.73 -8.64 5.16
N GLY A 185 -21.59 -9.27 4.37
CA GLY A 185 -22.32 -8.64 3.26
C GLY A 185 -21.54 -8.53 1.95
N HIS A 186 -20.27 -8.95 1.91
CA HIS A 186 -19.44 -8.89 0.70
C HIS A 186 -19.03 -10.28 0.23
N LYS A 187 -19.39 -10.60 -1.02
CA LYS A 187 -18.99 -11.86 -1.65
C LYS A 187 -17.54 -11.85 -2.10
N LEU A 188 -16.80 -12.89 -1.73
CA LEU A 188 -15.51 -13.23 -2.28
C LEU A 188 -15.69 -13.88 -3.67
N PRO A 189 -14.73 -13.72 -4.60
CA PRO A 189 -14.73 -14.45 -5.86
C PRO A 189 -14.70 -15.97 -5.63
N LYS A 190 -15.33 -16.73 -6.54
CA LYS A 190 -15.48 -18.20 -6.39
C LYS A 190 -14.16 -18.97 -6.39
N ASN A 191 -13.13 -18.37 -6.94
CA ASN A 191 -11.76 -18.87 -7.01
C ASN A 191 -10.94 -18.56 -5.75
N VAL A 192 -11.52 -17.88 -4.75
CA VAL A 192 -10.90 -17.74 -3.42
C VAL A 192 -11.25 -18.96 -2.57
N VAL A 193 -10.22 -19.65 -2.10
CA VAL A 193 -10.33 -20.91 -1.34
C VAL A 193 -9.78 -20.72 0.06
N ALA A 194 -10.62 -20.89 1.08
CA ALA A 194 -10.24 -20.86 2.47
C ALA A 194 -9.57 -22.16 2.93
N VAL A 195 -8.41 -22.02 3.55
CA VAL A 195 -7.57 -23.11 4.05
C VAL A 195 -7.29 -22.86 5.54
N ALA A 196 -7.53 -23.86 6.40
CA ALA A 196 -7.34 -23.75 7.84
C ALA A 196 -5.86 -23.81 8.26
N ASP A 197 -5.07 -24.61 7.54
CA ASP A 197 -3.67 -24.84 7.81
C ASP A 197 -2.79 -23.85 7.04
N ALA A 198 -1.97 -23.09 7.77
CA ALA A 198 -1.14 -22.03 7.17
C ALA A 198 -0.06 -22.62 6.25
N ALA A 199 0.52 -23.77 6.62
CA ALA A 199 1.53 -24.47 5.84
C ALA A 199 0.97 -24.96 4.50
N GLU A 200 -0.24 -25.51 4.51
CA GLU A 200 -0.99 -25.90 3.31
C GLU A 200 -1.35 -24.70 2.45
N ALA A 201 -1.76 -23.58 3.05
CA ALA A 201 -2.11 -22.36 2.32
C ALA A 201 -0.93 -21.82 1.50
N VAL A 202 0.30 -21.89 2.01
CA VAL A 202 1.51 -21.38 1.33
C VAL A 202 2.23 -22.42 0.47
N ARG A 203 1.83 -23.70 0.54
CA ARG A 203 2.51 -24.79 -0.17
C ARG A 203 2.59 -24.46 -1.66
N ASP A 204 3.79 -24.46 -2.24
CA ASP A 204 4.03 -24.14 -3.66
C ASP A 204 3.58 -22.72 -4.09
N ALA A 205 3.25 -21.82 -3.16
CA ALA A 205 2.91 -20.44 -3.49
C ALA A 205 4.17 -19.65 -3.86
N THR A 206 4.12 -18.95 -4.99
CA THR A 206 5.17 -18.04 -5.46
C THR A 206 4.94 -16.59 -5.07
N HIS A 207 3.69 -16.19 -4.79
CA HIS A 207 3.36 -14.83 -4.35
C HIS A 207 2.55 -14.89 -3.05
N ILE A 208 3.09 -14.35 -1.97
CA ILE A 208 2.52 -14.48 -0.63
C ILE A 208 2.13 -13.10 -0.09
N VAL A 209 0.84 -12.87 0.12
CA VAL A 209 0.34 -11.65 0.76
C VAL A 209 0.29 -11.89 2.26
N VAL A 210 0.95 -11.06 3.06
CA VAL A 210 0.97 -11.17 4.52
C VAL A 210 0.16 -10.03 5.11
N VAL A 211 -1.00 -10.35 5.67
CA VAL A 211 -1.99 -9.36 6.12
C VAL A 211 -2.63 -9.82 7.42
N ILE A 212 -1.84 -9.84 8.49
CA ILE A 212 -2.30 -10.23 9.83
C ILE A 212 -2.01 -9.13 10.84
N PRO A 213 -2.67 -9.14 12.01
CA PRO A 213 -2.21 -8.33 13.13
C PRO A 213 -0.76 -8.68 13.48
N HIS A 214 0.11 -7.68 13.54
CA HIS A 214 1.57 -7.84 13.69
C HIS A 214 1.97 -8.74 14.87
N GLN A 215 1.20 -8.77 15.96
CA GLN A 215 1.50 -9.58 17.15
C GLN A 215 1.49 -11.10 16.88
N PHE A 216 0.86 -11.54 15.80
CA PHE A 216 0.79 -12.97 15.42
C PHE A 216 1.86 -13.35 14.40
N ILE A 217 2.70 -12.41 13.95
CA ILE A 217 3.60 -12.63 12.81
C ILE A 217 4.63 -13.72 13.08
N GLN A 218 5.27 -13.71 14.25
CA GLN A 218 6.34 -14.68 14.53
C GLN A 218 5.80 -16.11 14.50
N HIS A 219 4.67 -16.36 15.17
CA HIS A 219 4.05 -17.68 15.19
C HIS A 219 3.63 -18.16 13.80
N LEU A 220 3.09 -17.25 12.98
CA LEU A 220 2.75 -17.57 11.58
C LEU A 220 4.00 -17.94 10.79
N LEU A 221 5.06 -17.12 10.88
CA LEU A 221 6.30 -17.34 10.13
C LEU A 221 6.98 -18.65 10.53
N ASP A 222 6.99 -19.00 11.82
CA ASP A 222 7.50 -20.28 12.31
C ASP A 222 6.73 -21.48 11.70
N THR A 223 5.43 -21.32 11.46
CA THR A 223 4.56 -22.35 10.88
C THR A 223 4.76 -22.51 9.37
N VAL A 224 4.99 -21.41 8.65
CA VAL A 224 5.14 -21.44 7.18
C VAL A 224 6.58 -21.63 6.72
N HIS A 225 7.55 -21.52 7.63
CA HIS A 225 8.97 -21.67 7.31
C HIS A 225 9.25 -23.04 6.68
N GLY A 226 9.92 -23.03 5.51
CA GLY A 226 10.24 -24.26 4.77
C GLY A 226 9.07 -24.87 3.98
N HIS A 227 7.94 -24.15 3.84
CA HIS A 227 6.78 -24.62 3.07
C HIS A 227 6.47 -23.76 1.83
N THR A 228 7.18 -22.64 1.65
CA THR A 228 7.06 -21.75 0.49
C THR A 228 7.81 -22.29 -0.74
N ALA A 229 7.41 -21.86 -1.94
CA ALA A 229 8.15 -22.20 -3.16
C ALA A 229 9.59 -21.60 -3.13
N PRO A 230 10.57 -22.22 -3.82
CA PRO A 230 11.95 -21.72 -3.85
C PRO A 230 12.13 -20.30 -4.39
N ASN A 231 11.24 -19.86 -5.29
CA ASN A 231 11.21 -18.55 -5.91
C ASN A 231 10.10 -17.65 -5.33
N ALA A 232 9.58 -17.98 -4.15
CA ALA A 232 8.52 -17.21 -3.54
C ALA A 232 8.92 -15.76 -3.28
N ARG A 233 7.93 -14.88 -3.36
CA ARG A 233 7.97 -13.44 -3.10
C ARG A 233 6.83 -13.14 -2.15
N ALA A 234 7.00 -12.12 -1.30
CA ALA A 234 5.96 -11.70 -0.39
C ALA A 234 5.65 -10.21 -0.50
N ILE A 235 4.46 -9.82 -0.06
CA ILE A 235 4.09 -8.43 0.19
C ILE A 235 3.43 -8.31 1.56
N SER A 236 3.92 -7.39 2.39
CA SER A 236 3.36 -7.11 3.72
C SER A 236 2.34 -5.97 3.65
N LEU A 237 1.13 -6.21 4.14
CA LEU A 237 0.11 -5.19 4.39
C LEU A 237 0.06 -4.78 5.87
N ILE A 238 0.99 -5.30 6.68
CA ILE A 238 1.02 -5.08 8.12
C ILE A 238 1.52 -3.66 8.41
N LYS A 239 0.64 -2.81 8.95
CA LYS A 239 0.99 -1.45 9.39
C LYS A 239 1.58 -1.47 10.80
N GLY A 240 2.84 -1.87 10.91
CA GLY A 240 3.57 -1.93 12.17
C GLY A 240 5.08 -1.95 11.97
N ILE A 241 5.81 -1.45 12.96
CA ILE A 241 7.27 -1.53 13.06
C ILE A 241 7.61 -1.83 14.51
N ALA A 242 8.74 -2.46 14.75
CA ALA A 242 9.32 -2.57 16.08
C ALA A 242 10.43 -1.53 16.21
N ILE A 243 10.34 -0.63 17.18
CA ILE A 243 11.41 0.31 17.51
C ILE A 243 12.04 -0.10 18.85
N SER A 244 13.37 -0.17 18.86
CA SER A 244 14.17 -0.42 20.06
C SER A 244 15.33 0.56 20.14
N SER A 245 16.07 0.58 21.24
CA SER A 245 17.30 1.38 21.35
C SER A 245 18.36 1.07 20.29
N GLN A 246 18.26 -0.06 19.59
CA GLN A 246 19.18 -0.48 18.52
C GLN A 246 18.73 -0.03 17.13
N GLY A 247 17.58 0.64 17.02
CA GLY A 247 17.00 1.10 15.76
C GLY A 247 15.65 0.45 15.45
N MET A 248 15.24 0.59 14.19
CA MET A 248 13.96 0.08 13.70
C MET A 248 14.13 -1.29 13.04
N THR A 249 13.17 -2.17 13.27
CA THR A 249 12.95 -3.36 12.47
C THR A 249 11.52 -3.36 11.92
N THR A 250 11.37 -3.50 10.60
CA THR A 250 10.06 -3.50 9.95
C THR A 250 9.50 -4.91 9.77
N MET A 251 8.20 -5.06 9.47
CA MET A 251 7.61 -6.40 9.30
C MET A 251 8.15 -7.06 8.03
N THR A 252 8.37 -6.30 6.95
CA THR A 252 9.05 -6.83 5.76
C THR A 252 10.43 -7.40 6.07
N GLN A 253 11.21 -6.78 6.95
CA GLN A 253 12.51 -7.32 7.39
C GLN A 253 12.35 -8.60 8.22
N ILE A 254 11.35 -8.68 9.10
CA ILE A 254 11.06 -9.90 9.89
C ILE A 254 10.68 -11.06 8.97
N ILE A 255 9.78 -10.82 8.01
CA ILE A 255 9.35 -11.80 7.02
C ILE A 255 10.55 -12.23 6.17
N HIS A 256 11.34 -11.28 5.67
CA HIS A 256 12.52 -11.55 4.84
C HIS A 256 13.54 -12.42 5.57
N ARG A 257 13.89 -12.07 6.82
CA ARG A 257 14.86 -12.83 7.62
C ARG A 257 14.38 -14.25 7.94
N THR A 258 13.08 -14.43 8.16
CA THR A 258 12.53 -15.73 8.56
C THR A 258 12.31 -16.65 7.38
N LEU A 259 11.79 -16.14 6.26
CA LEU A 259 11.46 -16.95 5.08
C LEU A 259 12.57 -16.97 4.03
N ALA A 260 13.56 -16.08 4.14
CA ALA A 260 14.63 -15.90 3.15
C ALA A 260 14.11 -15.59 1.73
N ILE A 261 12.98 -14.87 1.64
CA ILE A 261 12.36 -14.45 0.37
C ILE A 261 12.29 -12.92 0.26
N PRO A 262 12.32 -12.35 -0.95
CA PRO A 262 12.12 -10.91 -1.16
C PRO A 262 10.71 -10.48 -0.72
N VAL A 263 10.62 -9.31 -0.09
CA VAL A 263 9.37 -8.81 0.51
C VAL A 263 9.11 -7.35 0.10
N ALA A 264 7.96 -7.10 -0.51
CA ALA A 264 7.41 -5.78 -0.77
C ALA A 264 6.52 -5.31 0.40
N SER A 265 6.10 -4.05 0.40
CA SER A 265 5.16 -3.48 1.38
C SER A 265 4.00 -2.80 0.68
N LEU A 266 2.79 -2.87 1.23
CA LEU A 266 1.62 -2.12 0.77
C LEU A 266 1.03 -1.31 1.93
N SER A 267 0.96 0.01 1.77
CA SER A 267 0.31 0.91 2.72
C SER A 267 -0.32 2.09 1.99
N GLY A 268 -1.35 2.70 2.57
CA GLY A 268 -2.13 3.76 1.93
C GLY A 268 -3.34 4.18 2.74
N ALA A 269 -4.03 5.23 2.31
CA ALA A 269 -5.29 5.68 2.87
C ALA A 269 -6.45 4.74 2.49
N ASN A 270 -6.44 3.52 3.04
CA ASN A 270 -7.23 2.40 2.54
C ASN A 270 -8.06 1.70 3.64
N ILE A 271 -9.24 2.25 3.95
CA ILE A 271 -10.18 1.67 4.92
C ILE A 271 -10.82 0.40 4.31
N ALA A 272 -10.62 -0.76 4.95
CA ALA A 272 -11.00 -2.08 4.42
C ALA A 272 -12.45 -2.17 3.91
N ASN A 273 -13.40 -1.60 4.67
CA ASN A 273 -14.83 -1.63 4.32
C ASN A 273 -15.13 -0.75 3.10
N GLU A 274 -14.50 0.42 3.00
CA GLU A 274 -14.72 1.31 1.85
C GLU A 274 -14.17 0.70 0.56
N ILE A 275 -13.03 0.02 0.64
CA ILE A 275 -12.48 -0.76 -0.48
C ILE A 275 -13.44 -1.91 -0.86
N ALA A 276 -14.00 -2.61 0.12
CA ALA A 276 -14.98 -3.67 -0.13
C ALA A 276 -16.30 -3.14 -0.71
N GLU A 277 -16.65 -1.89 -0.42
CA GLU A 277 -17.75 -1.18 -1.07
C GLU A 277 -17.37 -0.61 -2.45
N GLU A 278 -16.16 -0.90 -2.94
CA GLU A 278 -15.63 -0.40 -4.22
C GLU A 278 -15.59 1.13 -4.30
N ARG A 279 -15.45 1.80 -3.15
CA ARG A 279 -15.21 3.25 -3.11
C ARG A 279 -13.80 3.55 -3.53
N TYR A 280 -13.64 4.62 -4.30
CA TYR A 280 -12.34 5.06 -4.80
C TYR A 280 -11.37 5.36 -3.66
N CYS A 281 -10.18 4.77 -3.72
CA CYS A 281 -9.03 5.12 -2.91
C CYS A 281 -7.73 4.73 -3.62
N GLU A 282 -6.61 5.11 -3.01
CA GLU A 282 -5.27 4.92 -3.55
C GLU A 282 -4.37 4.26 -2.52
N THR A 283 -3.39 3.49 -2.98
CA THR A 283 -2.38 2.87 -2.14
C THR A 283 -0.99 2.97 -2.76
N THR A 284 0.02 2.83 -1.92
CA THR A 284 1.42 2.79 -2.31
C THR A 284 1.97 1.38 -2.09
N ILE A 285 2.65 0.84 -3.09
CA ILE A 285 3.46 -0.38 -2.97
C ILE A 285 4.93 0.03 -2.98
N GLY A 286 5.65 -0.33 -1.92
CA GLY A 286 7.10 -0.27 -1.88
C GLY A 286 7.67 -1.61 -2.35
N CYS A 287 8.41 -1.62 -3.45
CA CYS A 287 9.05 -2.82 -3.99
C CYS A 287 10.38 -2.44 -4.64
N ALA A 288 11.49 -3.01 -4.16
CA ALA A 288 12.82 -2.68 -4.65
C ALA A 288 13.10 -3.18 -6.08
N ASP A 289 12.43 -4.26 -6.49
CA ASP A 289 12.55 -4.86 -7.81
C ASP A 289 11.42 -4.31 -8.72
N PRO A 290 11.76 -3.57 -9.79
CA PRO A 290 10.77 -2.93 -10.65
C PRO A 290 9.90 -3.92 -11.43
N ASP A 291 10.44 -5.10 -11.79
CA ASP A 291 9.69 -6.12 -12.50
C ASP A 291 8.65 -6.74 -11.56
N GLU A 292 9.06 -7.04 -10.34
CA GLU A 292 8.18 -7.52 -9.27
C GLU A 292 7.13 -6.47 -8.87
N ALA A 293 7.47 -5.17 -8.91
CA ALA A 293 6.52 -4.09 -8.65
C ALA A 293 5.36 -4.08 -9.64
N ILE A 294 5.62 -4.35 -10.93
CA ILE A 294 4.57 -4.47 -11.96
C ILE A 294 3.64 -5.63 -11.64
N VAL A 295 4.21 -6.76 -11.18
CA VAL A 295 3.45 -7.94 -10.79
C VAL A 295 2.53 -7.64 -9.61
N TRP A 296 3.06 -7.07 -8.51
CA TRP A 296 2.23 -6.67 -7.37
C TRP A 296 1.16 -5.65 -7.75
N ARG A 297 1.50 -4.66 -8.59
CA ARG A 297 0.54 -3.70 -9.10
C ARG A 297 -0.61 -4.39 -9.82
N SER A 298 -0.32 -5.37 -10.68
CA SER A 298 -1.35 -6.09 -11.43
C SER A 298 -2.31 -6.89 -10.54
N LEU A 299 -1.81 -7.40 -9.40
CA LEU A 299 -2.61 -8.16 -8.45
C LEU A 299 -3.59 -7.27 -7.67
N PHE A 300 -3.20 -6.04 -7.33
CA PHE A 300 -4.01 -5.15 -6.49
C PHE A 300 -4.79 -4.08 -7.27
N ASN A 301 -4.31 -3.62 -8.41
CA ASN A 301 -4.87 -2.43 -9.05
C ASN A 301 -6.27 -2.68 -9.64
N THR A 302 -7.22 -1.81 -9.30
CA THR A 302 -8.58 -1.80 -9.85
C THR A 302 -9.00 -0.36 -10.21
N PRO A 303 -10.17 -0.13 -10.84
CA PRO A 303 -10.69 1.22 -11.04
C PRO A 303 -10.94 2.02 -9.74
N TYR A 304 -11.22 1.33 -8.63
CA TYR A 304 -11.51 1.95 -7.32
C TYR A 304 -10.35 1.81 -6.32
N PHE A 305 -9.34 0.98 -6.61
CA PHE A 305 -8.16 0.79 -5.76
C PHE A 305 -6.92 1.01 -6.63
N ARG A 306 -6.49 2.28 -6.73
CA ARG A 306 -5.38 2.66 -7.61
C ARG A 306 -4.05 2.46 -6.89
N VAL A 307 -3.11 1.82 -7.57
CA VAL A 307 -1.81 1.46 -6.99
C VAL A 307 -0.71 2.29 -7.64
N ASN A 308 0.04 3.03 -6.81
CA ASN A 308 1.33 3.59 -7.17
C ASN A 308 2.47 2.73 -6.61
N CYS A 309 3.55 2.57 -7.36
CA CYS A 309 4.71 1.76 -6.98
C CYS A 309 5.96 2.62 -6.83
N ILE A 310 6.67 2.46 -5.72
CA ILE A 310 7.95 3.12 -5.44
C ILE A 310 8.99 2.09 -4.98
N SER A 311 10.28 2.45 -5.01
CA SER A 311 11.36 1.56 -4.59
C SER A 311 11.58 1.50 -3.07
N ASP A 312 11.01 2.45 -2.32
CA ASP A 312 11.24 2.60 -0.88
C ASP A 312 10.30 1.72 -0.03
N VAL A 313 10.65 0.43 0.08
CA VAL A 313 9.91 -0.55 0.92
C VAL A 313 9.82 -0.10 2.38
N ILE A 314 10.94 0.36 2.95
CA ILE A 314 11.02 0.70 4.36
C ILE A 314 10.21 1.98 4.66
N GLY A 315 10.28 2.98 3.78
CA GLY A 315 9.52 4.22 3.93
C GLY A 315 8.01 4.02 3.92
N VAL A 316 7.50 3.10 3.08
CA VAL A 316 6.07 2.76 3.03
C VAL A 316 5.58 2.18 4.36
N GLU A 317 6.32 1.24 4.96
CA GLU A 317 6.00 0.68 6.27
C GLU A 317 6.15 1.71 7.40
N PHE A 318 7.22 2.50 7.36
CA PHE A 318 7.48 3.55 8.33
C PHE A 318 6.31 4.53 8.42
N CYS A 319 5.84 5.05 7.28
CA CYS A 319 4.71 5.97 7.24
C CYS A 319 3.43 5.32 7.79
N GLY A 320 3.16 4.07 7.40
CA GLY A 320 1.98 3.31 7.83
C GLY A 320 1.92 3.06 9.34
N ALA A 321 3.07 2.92 10.00
CA ALA A 321 3.13 2.74 11.45
C ALA A 321 3.03 4.08 12.20
N LEU A 322 3.85 5.07 11.83
CA LEU A 322 3.99 6.32 12.58
C LEU A 322 2.75 7.22 12.51
N LYS A 323 1.94 7.13 11.45
CA LYS A 323 0.67 7.88 11.34
C LYS A 323 -0.24 7.69 12.56
N ASN A 324 -0.17 6.53 13.21
CA ASN A 324 -1.03 6.19 14.33
C ASN A 324 -0.69 7.00 15.57
N VAL A 325 0.58 7.41 15.73
CA VAL A 325 1.02 8.34 16.80
C VAL A 325 0.40 9.71 16.54
N VAL A 326 0.49 10.23 15.31
CA VAL A 326 -0.12 11.51 14.93
C VAL A 326 -1.64 11.48 15.14
N ALA A 327 -2.29 10.36 14.83
CA ALA A 327 -3.72 10.19 15.05
C ALA A 327 -4.12 10.21 16.54
N VAL A 328 -3.26 9.76 17.46
CA VAL A 328 -3.47 9.92 18.91
C VAL A 328 -3.46 11.41 19.27
N GLY A 329 -2.45 12.16 18.80
CA GLY A 329 -2.41 13.62 19.00
C GLY A 329 -3.64 14.33 18.44
N ALA A 330 -4.09 13.95 17.25
CA ALA A 330 -5.32 14.48 16.65
C ALA A 330 -6.57 14.15 17.47
N GLY A 331 -6.64 12.95 18.06
CA GLY A 331 -7.72 12.57 18.98
C GLY A 331 -7.72 13.38 20.27
N PHE A 332 -6.55 13.74 20.81
CA PHE A 332 -6.48 14.65 21.96
C PHE A 332 -7.12 16.01 21.66
N ILE A 333 -6.88 16.54 20.47
CA ILE A 333 -7.50 17.80 20.02
C ILE A 333 -9.02 17.69 19.92
N ASP A 334 -9.53 16.57 19.39
CA ASP A 334 -10.97 16.29 19.32
C ASP A 334 -11.58 16.18 20.73
N GLY A 335 -10.88 15.53 21.65
CA GLY A 335 -11.31 15.37 23.04
C GLY A 335 -11.32 16.69 23.82
N LEU A 336 -10.37 17.59 23.55
CA LEU A 336 -10.30 18.94 24.11
C LEU A 336 -11.27 19.93 23.45
N GLY A 337 -11.84 19.61 22.30
CA GLY A 337 -12.79 20.48 21.59
C GLY A 337 -12.16 21.73 20.96
N LEU A 338 -10.88 21.68 20.56
CA LEU A 338 -10.12 22.87 20.10
C LEU A 338 -10.26 23.18 18.60
N GLY A 339 -11.12 22.45 17.89
CA GLY A 339 -11.50 22.74 16.49
C GLY A 339 -10.45 22.36 15.43
N ASN A 340 -10.84 22.55 14.17
CA ASN A 340 -10.12 22.03 13.01
C ASN A 340 -8.78 22.71 12.72
N ASN A 341 -8.63 24.00 13.03
CA ASN A 341 -7.36 24.71 12.80
C ASN A 341 -6.25 24.14 13.70
N THR A 342 -6.56 23.93 14.98
CA THR A 342 -5.65 23.31 15.96
C THR A 342 -5.31 21.89 15.54
N LYS A 343 -6.31 21.13 15.09
CA LYS A 343 -6.13 19.75 14.61
C LYS A 343 -5.22 19.69 13.39
N ALA A 344 -5.42 20.58 12.42
CA ALA A 344 -4.57 20.68 11.24
C ALA A 344 -3.13 21.04 11.59
N ALA A 345 -2.91 21.93 12.57
CA ALA A 345 -1.57 22.26 13.05
C ALA A 345 -0.86 21.04 13.67
N VAL A 346 -1.57 20.26 14.51
CA VAL A 346 -1.04 19.02 15.11
C VAL A 346 -0.74 17.97 14.06
N ILE A 347 -1.63 17.78 13.07
CA ILE A 347 -1.41 16.85 11.96
C ILE A 347 -0.15 17.24 11.18
N ARG A 348 0.00 18.52 10.82
CA ARG A 348 1.16 19.03 10.09
C ARG A 348 2.46 18.85 10.88
N ILE A 349 2.47 19.21 12.16
CA ILE A 349 3.65 19.07 13.03
C ILE A 349 4.02 17.58 13.18
N GLY A 350 3.04 16.72 13.44
CA GLY A 350 3.26 15.28 13.53
C GLY A 350 3.81 14.69 12.24
N PHE A 351 3.27 15.09 11.09
CA PHE A 351 3.81 14.69 9.78
C PHE A 351 5.27 15.11 9.58
N LEU A 352 5.66 16.31 10.05
CA LEU A 352 7.05 16.77 9.98
C LEU A 352 7.96 16.04 10.96
N GLU A 353 7.48 15.71 12.16
CA GLU A 353 8.21 14.86 13.10
C GLU A 353 8.38 13.43 12.58
N MET A 354 7.40 12.89 11.84
CA MET A 354 7.57 11.62 11.12
C MET A 354 8.75 11.69 10.14
N ARG A 355 8.78 12.74 9.29
CA ARG A 355 9.88 12.98 8.34
C ARG A 355 11.23 13.13 9.03
N ARG A 356 11.28 13.93 10.10
CA ARG A 356 12.50 14.15 10.89
C ARG A 356 12.98 12.84 11.54
N LEU A 357 12.06 12.03 12.05
CA LEU A 357 12.39 10.75 12.70
C LEU A 357 12.97 9.76 11.68
N ALA A 358 12.43 9.73 10.46
CA ALA A 358 12.98 8.90 9.38
C ALA A 358 14.45 9.23 9.06
N MET A 359 14.88 10.48 9.25
CA MET A 359 16.29 10.88 9.04
C MET A 359 17.19 10.57 10.25
N HIS A 360 16.62 10.48 11.46
CA HIS A 360 17.35 10.16 12.69
C HIS A 360 17.38 8.67 13.02
N ILE A 361 16.42 7.89 12.50
CA ILE A 361 16.28 6.49 12.86
C ILE A 361 17.36 5.65 12.18
N SER A 362 18.11 4.90 12.98
CA SER A 362 19.12 3.98 12.47
C SER A 362 18.45 2.73 11.88
N GLY A 363 19.10 2.15 10.86
CA GLY A 363 18.65 0.91 10.22
C GLY A 363 17.74 1.08 9.00
N ALA A 364 17.50 2.31 8.54
CA ALA A 364 16.67 2.57 7.36
C ALA A 364 17.21 3.73 6.50
N ARG A 365 17.06 3.60 5.18
CA ARG A 365 17.18 4.72 4.24
C ARG A 365 15.80 4.99 3.66
N ILE A 366 15.16 6.04 4.15
CA ILE A 366 13.81 6.43 3.75
C ILE A 366 13.92 7.63 2.83
N GLN A 367 13.19 7.62 1.73
CA GLN A 367 13.17 8.71 0.75
C GLN A 367 12.14 9.76 1.17
N ASP A 368 12.50 11.04 1.08
CA ASP A 368 11.60 12.13 1.46
C ASP A 368 10.33 12.18 0.59
N SER A 369 10.45 11.81 -0.69
CA SER A 369 9.31 11.71 -1.62
C SER A 369 8.25 10.70 -1.16
N THR A 370 8.63 9.65 -0.42
CA THR A 370 7.69 8.63 0.11
C THR A 370 6.63 9.23 1.03
N PHE A 371 6.92 10.34 1.69
CA PHE A 371 5.94 11.00 2.58
C PHE A 371 4.81 11.70 1.82
N MET A 372 5.02 12.01 0.53
CA MET A 372 4.00 12.62 -0.33
C MET A 372 3.07 11.59 -0.98
N GLU A 373 3.40 10.31 -0.86
CA GLU A 373 2.61 9.20 -1.37
C GLU A 373 1.38 8.90 -0.51
N SER A 374 0.47 8.05 -1.00
CA SER A 374 -0.73 7.63 -0.25
C SER A 374 -0.38 7.02 1.11
N CYS A 375 0.71 6.25 1.22
CA CYS A 375 1.17 5.70 2.50
C CYS A 375 1.58 6.76 3.53
N GLY A 376 1.95 7.96 3.07
CA GLY A 376 2.38 9.10 3.88
C GLY A 376 1.22 10.03 4.20
N ILE A 377 1.18 11.18 3.53
CA ILE A 377 0.26 12.28 3.86
C ILE A 377 -1.22 11.87 3.82
N ALA A 378 -1.64 11.09 2.82
CA ALA A 378 -3.04 10.69 2.69
C ALA A 378 -3.47 9.77 3.86
N ASP A 379 -2.66 8.76 4.20
CA ASP A 379 -2.99 7.84 5.29
C ASP A 379 -2.96 8.55 6.65
N VAL A 380 -2.07 9.53 6.85
CA VAL A 380 -2.07 10.40 8.04
C VAL A 380 -3.39 11.16 8.15
N ILE A 381 -3.83 11.84 7.09
CA ILE A 381 -5.08 12.61 7.08
C ILE A 381 -6.26 11.69 7.42
N THR A 382 -6.45 10.62 6.65
CA THR A 382 -7.58 9.69 6.84
C THR A 382 -7.61 9.11 8.25
N THR A 383 -6.45 8.75 8.80
CA THR A 383 -6.36 8.19 10.16
C THR A 383 -6.68 9.24 11.24
N CYS A 384 -6.27 10.50 11.04
CA CYS A 384 -6.53 11.57 12.00
C CYS A 384 -7.99 12.05 12.02
N TYR A 385 -8.77 11.80 10.95
CA TYR A 385 -10.20 12.12 10.92
C TYR A 385 -11.11 10.92 11.23
N GLY A 386 -10.78 9.72 10.73
CA GLY A 386 -11.66 8.54 10.83
C GLY A 386 -11.09 7.35 11.59
N GLY A 387 -9.84 7.40 12.05
CA GLY A 387 -9.13 6.24 12.60
C GLY A 387 -9.56 5.83 14.02
N ARG A 388 -9.39 4.53 14.32
CA ARG A 388 -9.62 3.97 15.67
C ARG A 388 -8.68 4.58 16.73
N ASN A 389 -7.42 4.87 16.37
CA ASN A 389 -6.46 5.54 17.27
C ASN A 389 -6.95 6.92 17.70
N ARG A 390 -7.46 7.71 16.76
CA ARG A 390 -8.07 9.02 17.02
C ARG A 390 -9.27 8.91 17.95
N ARG A 391 -10.18 7.97 17.70
CA ARG A 391 -11.37 7.76 18.54
C ARG A 391 -11.02 7.36 19.98
N LEU A 392 -10.06 6.44 20.16
CA LEU A 392 -9.59 6.04 21.48
C LEU A 392 -9.01 7.25 22.24
N ALA A 393 -8.16 8.03 21.58
CA ALA A 393 -7.51 9.19 22.18
C ALA A 393 -8.49 10.33 22.51
N GLU A 394 -9.52 10.53 21.70
CA GLU A 394 -10.63 11.43 22.01
C GLU A 394 -11.35 11.01 23.31
N GLU A 395 -11.69 9.73 23.44
CA GLU A 395 -12.36 9.22 24.63
C GLU A 395 -11.47 9.24 25.87
N PHE A 396 -10.16 9.00 25.70
CA PHE A 396 -9.15 9.15 26.74
C PHE A 396 -9.18 10.54 27.36
N VAL A 397 -9.17 11.58 26.53
CA VAL A 397 -9.22 12.97 27.03
C VAL A 397 -10.56 13.29 27.68
N ARG A 398 -11.68 12.79 27.14
CA ARG A 398 -13.01 13.07 27.69
C ARG A 398 -13.28 12.40 29.04
N THR A 399 -12.75 11.20 29.23
CA THR A 399 -13.09 10.37 30.39
C THR A 399 -12.00 10.34 31.45
N GLY A 400 -10.74 10.61 31.07
CA GLY A 400 -9.57 10.42 31.93
C GLY A 400 -9.26 8.94 32.24
N LYS A 401 -9.97 7.99 31.63
CA LYS A 401 -9.69 6.56 31.81
C LYS A 401 -8.35 6.20 31.15
N PRO A 402 -7.57 5.27 31.72
CA PRO A 402 -6.35 4.80 31.09
C PRO A 402 -6.57 4.21 29.68
N MET A 403 -5.63 4.45 28.76
CA MET A 403 -5.70 3.97 27.37
C MET A 403 -5.96 2.46 27.26
N HIS A 404 -5.31 1.66 28.11
CA HIS A 404 -5.45 0.20 28.08
C HIS A 404 -6.84 -0.28 28.51
N GLU A 405 -7.54 0.46 29.38
CA GLU A 405 -8.92 0.16 29.76
C GLU A 405 -9.88 0.52 28.64
N LEU A 406 -9.70 1.70 28.03
CA LEU A 406 -10.50 2.13 26.89
C LEU A 406 -10.32 1.22 25.68
N GLU A 407 -9.11 0.70 25.46
CA GLU A 407 -8.83 -0.27 24.39
C GLU A 407 -9.67 -1.53 24.58
N ARG A 408 -9.70 -2.07 25.81
CA ARG A 408 -10.52 -3.22 26.15
C ARG A 408 -12.02 -2.93 25.98
N ASP A 409 -12.47 -1.79 26.48
CA ASP A 409 -13.89 -1.44 26.57
C ASP A 409 -14.48 -1.07 25.19
N LEU A 410 -13.72 -0.38 24.32
CA LEU A 410 -14.23 0.18 23.06
C LEU A 410 -14.01 -0.73 21.85
N LEU A 411 -13.07 -1.68 21.91
CA LEU A 411 -12.57 -2.36 20.72
C LEU A 411 -12.76 -3.88 20.72
N ASN A 412 -13.50 -4.43 21.68
CA ASN A 412 -13.92 -5.83 21.69
C ASN A 412 -12.76 -6.82 21.43
N GLY A 413 -11.59 -6.55 22.01
CA GLY A 413 -10.39 -7.40 21.89
C GLY A 413 -9.40 -6.99 20.79
N GLN A 414 -9.67 -5.97 19.98
CA GLN A 414 -8.68 -5.43 19.03
C GLN A 414 -7.65 -4.54 19.75
N LYS A 415 -6.36 -4.77 19.47
CA LYS A 415 -5.25 -3.96 19.98
C LYS A 415 -5.01 -2.73 19.11
N LEU A 416 -4.81 -1.57 19.73
CA LEU A 416 -4.38 -0.35 19.03
C LEU A 416 -2.90 -0.12 19.18
N GLN A 417 -2.32 0.35 18.08
CA GLN A 417 -0.88 0.56 17.99
C GLN A 417 -0.47 1.99 18.32
N GLY A 418 -1.34 3.00 18.13
CA GLY A 418 -0.92 4.40 18.18
C GLY A 418 -0.21 4.81 19.47
N TYR A 419 -0.80 4.50 20.63
CA TYR A 419 -0.18 4.84 21.91
C TYR A 419 1.03 3.94 22.22
N LEU A 420 0.99 2.66 21.84
CA LEU A 420 2.13 1.73 22.00
C LEU A 420 3.34 2.18 21.18
N THR A 421 3.15 2.48 19.89
CA THR A 421 4.16 3.04 19.00
C THR A 421 4.67 4.39 19.53
N ALA A 422 3.83 5.21 20.17
CA ALA A 422 4.31 6.45 20.81
C ALA A 422 5.29 6.15 21.95
N GLY A 423 5.05 5.09 22.74
CA GLY A 423 5.98 4.59 23.74
C GLY A 423 7.32 4.14 23.16
N GLU A 424 7.30 3.36 22.08
CA GLU A 424 8.51 2.87 21.43
C GLU A 424 9.32 4.01 20.76
N VAL A 425 8.63 4.93 20.09
CA VAL A 425 9.24 6.12 19.49
C VAL A 425 9.90 6.98 20.57
N HIS A 426 9.19 7.24 21.67
CA HIS A 426 9.74 8.01 22.78
C HIS A 426 10.99 7.36 23.37
N ALA A 427 10.94 6.05 23.64
CA ALA A 427 12.09 5.31 24.17
C ALA A 427 13.32 5.41 23.24
N TYR A 428 13.12 5.43 21.92
CA TYR A 428 14.20 5.62 20.95
C TYR A 428 14.78 7.03 20.99
N ILE A 429 13.93 8.07 20.85
CA ILE A 429 14.40 9.47 20.80
C ILE A 429 15.02 9.92 22.13
N ASP A 430 14.54 9.40 23.27
CA ASP A 430 15.11 9.62 24.60
C ASP A 430 16.47 8.94 24.74
N GLY A 431 16.57 7.67 24.30
CA GLY A 431 17.85 6.95 24.25
C GLY A 431 18.89 7.63 23.35
N CYS A 432 18.46 8.35 22.31
CA CYS A 432 19.30 9.16 21.45
C CYS A 432 19.61 10.57 22.01
N GLY A 433 18.93 11.00 23.07
CA GLY A 433 19.07 12.34 23.65
C GLY A 433 18.54 13.47 22.77
N VAL A 434 17.53 13.20 21.93
CA VAL A 434 16.98 14.15 20.95
C VAL A 434 15.49 14.45 21.13
N THR A 435 14.93 14.22 22.32
CA THR A 435 13.51 14.50 22.65
C THR A 435 13.08 15.94 22.33
N ASP A 436 13.97 16.91 22.52
CA ASP A 436 13.74 18.32 22.17
C ASP A 436 13.49 18.56 20.67
N HIS A 437 13.91 17.64 19.81
CA HIS A 437 13.65 17.67 18.37
C HIS A 437 12.31 17.03 18.00
N PHE A 438 11.59 16.41 18.94
CA PHE A 438 10.31 15.74 18.70
C PHE A 438 9.29 16.11 19.78
N PRO A 439 8.98 17.40 19.97
CA PRO A 439 8.14 17.85 21.08
C PRO A 439 6.72 17.27 20.99
N LEU A 440 6.13 17.09 19.82
CA LEU A 440 4.79 16.51 19.71
C LEU A 440 4.78 15.03 20.10
N PHE A 441 5.69 14.21 19.55
CA PHE A 441 5.78 12.79 19.93
C PHE A 441 6.09 12.62 21.42
N THR A 442 6.97 13.47 21.96
CA THR A 442 7.29 13.50 23.39
C THR A 442 6.05 13.84 24.21
N ASN A 443 5.30 14.89 23.86
CA ASN A 443 4.10 15.25 24.59
C ASN A 443 3.01 14.17 24.50
N ILE A 444 2.84 13.52 23.34
CA ILE A 444 1.91 12.40 23.20
C ILE A 444 2.27 11.25 24.14
N TYR A 445 3.56 10.93 24.26
CA TYR A 445 4.03 9.93 25.23
C TYR A 445 3.71 10.36 26.67
N ARG A 446 4.07 11.58 27.07
CA ARG A 446 3.88 12.07 28.45
C ARG A 446 2.40 12.09 28.85
N ILE A 447 1.52 12.46 27.92
CA ILE A 447 0.05 12.43 28.13
C ILE A 447 -0.43 10.97 28.29
N CYS A 448 0.02 10.06 27.44
CA CYS A 448 -0.40 8.65 27.49
C CYS A 448 0.13 7.88 28.71
N TYR A 449 1.36 8.18 29.16
CA TYR A 449 2.11 7.31 30.09
C TYR A 449 2.52 7.99 31.39
N GLU A 450 2.73 9.30 31.42
CA GLU A 450 3.20 10.04 32.61
C GLU A 450 2.08 10.83 33.31
N GLY A 451 0.87 10.82 32.75
CA GLY A 451 -0.27 11.56 33.32
C GLY A 451 -0.16 13.08 33.10
N ALA A 452 0.62 13.53 32.11
CA ALA A 452 0.63 14.94 31.73
C ALA A 452 -0.78 15.39 31.27
N PRO A 453 -1.22 16.61 31.62
CA PRO A 453 -2.54 17.09 31.24
C PRO A 453 -2.64 17.19 29.71
N PRO A 454 -3.74 16.77 29.06
CA PRO A 454 -3.82 16.78 27.59
C PRO A 454 -3.55 18.15 26.92
N ALA A 455 -3.81 19.25 27.64
CA ALA A 455 -3.50 20.59 27.18
C ALA A 455 -1.99 20.87 27.02
N SER A 456 -1.12 20.06 27.63
CA SER A 456 0.34 20.16 27.48
C SER A 456 0.84 19.71 26.10
N ILE A 457 -0.04 19.21 25.22
CA ILE A 457 0.32 18.81 23.84
C ILE A 457 1.06 19.91 23.06
N PHE A 458 0.83 21.17 23.41
CA PHE A 458 1.44 22.34 22.76
C PHE A 458 2.81 22.75 23.32
N GLU A 459 3.26 22.16 24.43
CA GLU A 459 4.52 22.54 25.06
C GLU A 459 5.70 22.27 24.13
N GLY A 460 6.53 23.29 23.89
CA GLY A 460 7.72 23.16 23.05
C GLY A 460 7.44 23.01 21.55
N LEU A 461 6.18 23.02 21.09
CA LEU A 461 5.88 22.96 19.66
C LEU A 461 6.42 24.21 18.95
N ASN A 462 7.21 24.01 17.90
CA ASN A 462 7.68 25.08 17.03
C ASN A 462 6.99 25.00 15.67
N VAL A 463 6.64 26.15 15.10
CA VAL A 463 6.08 26.26 13.73
C VAL A 463 7.15 26.49 12.68
N ASP A 464 8.37 26.87 13.09
CA ASP A 464 9.51 27.10 12.21
C ASP A 464 10.36 25.83 12.04
N PHE A 465 10.12 25.15 10.91
CA PHE A 465 10.87 23.96 10.46
C PHE A 465 11.95 24.34 9.44
N SER A 466 12.26 25.64 9.25
CA SER A 466 13.30 26.07 8.30
C SER A 466 14.69 25.52 8.66
N ARG A 467 14.89 25.16 9.94
CA ARG A 467 16.12 24.55 10.46
C ARG A 467 16.32 23.09 10.07
N ASP A 468 15.28 22.37 9.62
CA ASP A 468 15.44 20.97 9.15
C ASP A 468 15.94 20.88 7.70
N ARG A 469 16.04 22.00 6.98
CA ARG A 469 16.58 22.01 5.61
C ARG A 469 18.11 21.97 5.54
N LEU A 470 18.79 21.89 6.68
CA LEU A 470 20.25 21.93 6.78
C LEU A 470 20.72 21.00 7.90
N GLN A 471 20.85 19.70 7.61
CA GLN A 471 21.95 18.85 8.05
C GLN A 471 21.93 17.51 7.33
#